data_AF-A0A9P5WWY1-F1
#
_entry.id   AF-A0A9P5WWY1-F1
#
_cell.length_a   1.000
_cell.length_b   1.000
_cell.length_c   1.000
_cell.angle_alpha   90.00
_cell.angle_beta   90.00
_cell.angle_gamma   90.00
#
_symmetry.space_group_name_H-M   'P 1'
#
loop_
_entity.id
_entity.type
_entity.pdbx_description
1 polymer ?
#
loop_
_entity_poly.entity_id
_entity_poly.type
_entity_poly.pdbx_seq_one_letter_code
_entity_poly.pdbx_strand_id
1 'polypeptide(L)'
;MEAEGQLLHGFYGDECEGVPVDLIERYYGAEGPRLKRNPHQRGAGSSQDEEMEVDAANEQIESNAYPHAVAVPQKNCPFDKSEMRAFKRQMKEYQRSRFVPNGYFVRPDEWDEEYLPYEDIQVGRHPLRISLTLLVWLPRAEDWARGVYLLACILSLRK
;
A
#
# COMPACT_ATOMS: atom_id res chain seq x y z
N MET A 1 10.30 35.62 -6.84
CA MET A 1 10.99 34.31 -6.71
C MET A 1 9.88 33.31 -6.52
N GLU A 2 9.29 32.91 -7.63
CA GLU A 2 8.14 31.99 -7.68
C GLU A 2 8.69 30.56 -7.64
N ALA A 3 8.22 29.77 -6.69
CA ALA A 3 8.57 28.36 -6.61
C ALA A 3 7.63 27.59 -7.54
N GLU A 4 8.13 27.20 -8.71
CA GLU A 4 7.43 26.29 -9.62
C GLU A 4 7.40 24.88 -9.00
N GLY A 5 6.36 24.61 -8.22
CA GLY A 5 6.01 23.27 -7.75
C GLY A 5 5.38 22.44 -8.86
N GLN A 6 6.14 22.10 -9.90
CA GLN A 6 5.71 21.08 -10.87
C GLN A 6 5.94 19.69 -10.28
N LEU A 7 4.92 19.17 -9.60
CA LEU A 7 4.81 17.74 -9.32
C LEU A 7 4.16 17.06 -10.53
N LEU A 8 4.76 15.98 -11.01
CA LEU A 8 4.33 15.12 -12.14
C LEU A 8 2.99 14.37 -11.90
N HIS A 9 2.12 14.92 -11.04
CA HIS A 9 0.85 14.36 -10.62
C HIS A 9 -0.25 15.40 -10.74
N GLY A 10 -0.79 15.56 -11.95
CA GLY A 10 -2.00 16.32 -12.21
C GLY A 10 -1.88 17.81 -11.92
N PHE A 11 -2.63 18.62 -12.65
CA PHE A 11 -2.92 19.96 -12.17
C PHE A 11 -3.92 19.81 -11.03
N TYR A 12 -3.50 20.07 -9.78
CA TYR A 12 -4.46 20.42 -8.74
C TYR A 12 -5.00 21.80 -9.12
N GLY A 13 -6.06 21.82 -9.92
CA GLY A 13 -6.89 23.01 -10.00
C GLY A 13 -7.35 23.28 -8.58
N ASP A 14 -7.08 24.49 -8.06
CA ASP A 14 -7.68 24.89 -6.80
C ASP A 14 -9.18 25.01 -7.05
N GLU A 15 -9.93 23.96 -6.75
CA GLU A 15 -11.39 23.94 -6.89
C GLU A 15 -12.05 25.01 -6.01
N CYS A 16 -11.31 25.62 -5.09
CA CYS A 16 -11.74 26.73 -4.26
C CYS A 16 -11.36 28.11 -4.83
N GLU A 17 -10.73 28.20 -6.01
CA GLU A 17 -10.38 29.49 -6.62
C GLU A 17 -11.65 30.30 -6.94
N GLY A 18 -11.82 31.43 -6.26
CA GLY A 18 -13.00 32.30 -6.40
C GLY A 18 -14.18 31.96 -5.48
N VAL A 19 -14.06 30.92 -4.64
CA VAL A 19 -15.05 30.64 -3.60
C VAL A 19 -14.87 31.65 -2.45
N PRO A 20 -15.90 32.45 -2.10
CA PRO A 20 -15.79 33.37 -0.98
C PRO A 20 -15.50 32.64 0.33
N VAL A 21 -14.57 33.18 1.13
CA VAL A 21 -14.15 32.58 2.41
C VAL A 21 -15.35 32.30 3.33
N ASP A 22 -16.31 33.23 3.39
CA ASP A 22 -17.54 33.09 4.18
C ASP A 22 -18.37 31.84 3.80
N LEU A 23 -18.28 31.41 2.53
CA LEU A 23 -18.96 30.22 2.04
C LEU A 23 -18.22 28.96 2.52
N ILE A 24 -16.89 28.98 2.50
CA ILE A 24 -16.04 27.90 3.02
C ILE A 24 -16.27 27.75 4.52
N GLU A 25 -16.29 28.85 5.28
CA GLU A 25 -16.57 28.83 6.71
C GLU A 25 -17.99 28.34 7.02
N ARG A 26 -18.98 28.71 6.21
CA ARG A 26 -20.36 28.26 6.42
C ARG A 26 -20.53 26.74 6.25
N TYR A 27 -19.85 26.12 5.29
CA TYR A 27 -20.05 24.70 4.97
C TYR A 27 -18.97 23.77 5.54
N TYR A 28 -17.76 24.28 5.74
CA TYR A 28 -16.59 23.52 6.22
C TYR A 28 -15.99 24.10 7.51
N GLY A 29 -16.52 25.21 8.04
CA GLY A 29 -16.06 25.77 9.30
C GLY A 29 -16.31 24.84 10.48
N ALA A 30 -15.39 24.86 11.44
CA ALA A 30 -15.46 24.05 12.65
C ALA A 30 -16.51 24.52 13.68
N GLU A 31 -17.24 25.60 13.37
CA GLU A 31 -18.21 26.25 14.27
C GLU A 31 -19.64 25.73 14.15
N GLY A 32 -19.83 24.54 13.58
CA GLY A 32 -21.12 23.85 13.62
C GLY A 32 -21.54 23.45 15.05
N PRO A 33 -22.85 23.30 15.33
CA PRO A 33 -23.33 22.74 16.58
C PRO A 33 -22.64 21.40 16.85
N ARG A 34 -22.03 21.23 18.03
CA ARG A 34 -21.41 19.96 18.42
C ARG A 34 -22.47 18.86 18.40
N LEU A 35 -22.51 18.07 17.33
CA LEU A 35 -23.34 16.88 17.24
C LEU A 35 -22.90 15.90 18.34
N LYS A 36 -23.77 15.66 19.32
CA LYS A 36 -23.56 14.61 20.31
C LYS A 36 -23.58 13.27 19.59
N ARG A 37 -22.40 12.68 19.40
CA ARG A 37 -22.25 11.34 18.84
C ARG A 37 -22.78 10.32 19.83
N ASN A 38 -23.61 9.41 19.36
CA ASN A 38 -24.01 8.26 20.16
C ASN A 38 -22.83 7.28 20.30
N PRO A 39 -22.77 6.46 21.36
CA PRO A 39 -21.60 5.61 21.69
C PRO A 39 -21.14 4.66 20.57
N HIS A 40 -22.02 4.35 19.61
CA HIS A 40 -21.77 3.49 18.46
C HIS A 40 -21.27 4.23 17.20
N GLN A 41 -21.23 5.57 17.19
CA GLN A 41 -20.71 6.35 16.06
C GLN A 41 -19.21 6.63 16.23
N ARG A 42 -18.36 5.75 15.71
CA ARG A 42 -16.92 6.00 15.51
C ARG A 42 -16.75 6.50 14.09
N GLY A 43 -16.32 7.76 13.93
CA GLY A 43 -16.47 8.51 12.68
C GLY A 43 -15.79 7.92 11.44
N ALA A 44 -16.48 8.01 10.31
CA ALA A 44 -16.19 8.83 9.13
C ALA A 44 -17.60 9.16 8.58
N GLY A 45 -17.89 10.41 8.23
CA GLY A 45 -19.27 10.87 8.01
C GLY A 45 -19.96 10.10 6.88
N SER A 46 -20.89 9.21 7.23
CA SER A 46 -21.92 8.70 6.33
C SER A 46 -23.17 9.54 6.60
N SER A 47 -23.40 10.56 5.78
CA SER A 47 -24.71 11.22 5.70
C SER A 47 -25.68 10.24 5.06
N GLN A 48 -26.89 10.15 5.62
CA GLN A 48 -27.96 9.21 5.24
C GLN A 48 -28.52 9.37 3.82
N ASP A 49 -27.92 10.21 2.96
CA ASP A 49 -28.43 10.52 1.62
C ASP A 49 -27.78 9.70 0.48
N GLU A 50 -26.94 8.69 0.78
CA GLU A 50 -26.36 7.78 -0.23
C GLU A 50 -27.06 6.41 -0.30
N GLU A 51 -28.37 6.33 -0.02
CA GLU A 51 -29.14 5.07 -0.09
C GLU A 51 -29.58 4.68 -1.53
N MET A 52 -28.81 5.01 -2.58
CA MET A 52 -29.27 4.73 -3.95
C MET A 52 -28.17 4.33 -4.95
N GLU A 53 -27.23 3.43 -4.61
CA GLU A 53 -26.52 2.60 -5.60
C GLU A 53 -25.68 1.44 -4.99
N VAL A 54 -26.14 0.76 -3.92
CA VAL A 54 -25.28 -0.20 -3.18
C VAL A 54 -25.45 -1.67 -3.60
N ASP A 55 -26.45 -2.01 -4.41
CA ASP A 55 -26.79 -3.42 -4.63
C ASP A 55 -25.79 -4.19 -5.52
N ALA A 56 -25.17 -3.53 -6.51
CA ALA A 56 -24.23 -4.21 -7.41
C ALA A 56 -22.81 -4.38 -6.83
N ALA A 57 -22.42 -3.56 -5.84
CA ALA A 57 -21.10 -3.65 -5.21
C ALA A 57 -21.04 -4.72 -4.12
N ASN A 58 -22.17 -5.09 -3.52
CA ASN A 58 -22.23 -6.08 -2.44
C ASN A 58 -21.93 -7.52 -2.91
N GLU A 59 -22.37 -7.90 -4.11
CA GLU A 59 -22.17 -9.28 -4.61
C GLU A 59 -20.69 -9.64 -4.82
N GLN A 60 -19.85 -8.68 -5.21
CA GLN A 60 -18.41 -8.91 -5.38
C GLN A 60 -17.65 -8.97 -4.06
N ILE A 61 -18.11 -8.25 -3.03
CA ILE A 61 -17.50 -8.22 -1.69
C ILE A 61 -17.71 -9.57 -0.98
N GLU A 62 -18.89 -10.18 -1.13
CA GLU A 62 -19.18 -11.49 -0.53
C GLU A 62 -18.28 -12.61 -1.08
N SER A 63 -17.84 -12.53 -2.34
CA SER A 63 -16.92 -13.53 -2.90
C SER A 63 -15.48 -13.43 -2.37
N ASN A 64 -15.06 -12.24 -1.93
CA ASN A 64 -13.74 -11.99 -1.33
C ASN A 64 -13.73 -12.14 0.19
N ALA A 65 -14.90 -12.30 0.81
CA ALA A 65 -15.02 -12.65 2.20
C ALA A 65 -14.63 -14.12 2.38
N TYR A 66 -13.36 -14.38 2.66
CA TYR A 66 -12.90 -15.70 3.10
C TYR A 66 -13.84 -16.19 4.23
N PRO A 67 -14.62 -17.26 4.01
CA PRO A 67 -15.71 -17.64 4.92
C PRO A 67 -15.22 -18.13 6.30
N HIS A 68 -13.90 -18.21 6.49
CA HIS A 68 -13.28 -18.67 7.71
C HIS A 68 -12.23 -17.67 8.16
N ALA A 69 -12.44 -17.09 9.34
CA ALA A 69 -11.42 -16.32 10.02
C ALA A 69 -10.19 -17.21 10.23
N VAL A 70 -9.11 -16.93 9.50
CA VAL A 70 -7.83 -17.60 9.70
C VAL A 70 -7.32 -17.19 11.07
N ALA A 71 -7.10 -18.16 11.95
CA ALA A 71 -6.56 -17.90 13.28
C ALA A 71 -5.23 -17.17 13.15
N VAL A 72 -5.18 -15.92 13.62
CA VAL A 72 -3.96 -15.12 13.60
C VAL A 72 -2.93 -15.81 14.49
N PRO A 73 -1.74 -16.15 13.98
CA PRO A 73 -0.68 -16.74 14.80
C PRO A 73 -0.38 -15.86 16.01
N GLN A 74 -0.43 -16.42 17.22
CA GLN A 74 -0.20 -15.64 18.45
C GLN A 74 1.25 -15.16 18.63
N LYS A 75 2.20 -15.71 17.86
CA LYS A 75 3.59 -15.27 17.86
C LYS A 75 3.84 -14.34 16.68
N ASN A 76 4.22 -13.10 16.98
CA ASN A 76 4.56 -12.07 15.99
C ASN A 76 5.81 -12.39 15.16
N CYS A 77 6.61 -13.38 15.55
CA CYS A 77 7.87 -13.71 14.91
C CYS A 77 8.11 -15.22 14.95
N PRO A 78 8.36 -15.86 13.79
CA PRO A 78 8.68 -17.29 13.73
C PRO A 78 10.10 -17.61 14.22
N PHE A 79 10.94 -16.59 14.42
CA PHE A 79 12.33 -16.72 14.86
C PHE A 79 12.52 -16.45 16.35
N ASP A 80 13.44 -17.19 16.94
CA ASP A 80 14.01 -16.83 18.24
C ASP A 80 14.99 -15.64 18.12
N LYS A 81 15.50 -15.19 19.27
CA LYS A 81 16.43 -14.04 19.32
C LYS A 81 17.77 -14.30 18.64
N SER A 82 18.22 -15.55 18.57
CA SER A 82 19.50 -15.93 17.95
C SER A 82 19.38 -15.99 16.42
N GLU A 83 18.31 -16.58 15.91
CA GLU A 83 17.99 -16.70 14.49
C GLU A 83 17.69 -15.32 13.90
N MET A 84 16.92 -14.48 14.60
CA MET A 84 16.68 -13.10 14.18
C MET A 84 17.98 -12.29 14.09
N ARG A 85 18.95 -12.53 14.98
CA ARG A 85 20.28 -11.89 14.90
C ARG A 85 21.08 -12.43 13.70
N ALA A 86 21.02 -13.73 13.44
CA ALA A 86 21.66 -14.34 12.27
C ALA A 86 21.08 -13.80 10.96
N PHE A 87 19.75 -13.75 10.86
CA PHE A 87 19.02 -13.16 9.72
C PHE A 87 19.46 -11.72 9.45
N LYS A 88 19.40 -10.85 10.47
CA LYS A 88 19.80 -9.43 10.33
C LYS A 88 21.26 -9.25 9.93
N ARG A 89 22.15 -10.11 10.44
CA ARG A 89 23.57 -10.08 10.08
C ARG A 89 23.78 -10.47 8.61
N GLN A 90 23.22 -11.61 8.20
CA GLN A 90 23.33 -12.12 6.83
C GLN A 90 22.66 -11.19 5.81
N MET A 91 21.50 -10.61 6.14
CA MET A 91 20.80 -9.66 5.27
C MET A 91 21.69 -8.44 4.95
N LYS A 92 22.36 -7.88 5.97
CA LYS A 92 23.32 -6.77 5.77
C LYS A 92 24.51 -7.17 4.91
N GLU A 93 24.97 -8.41 5.02
CA GLU A 93 26.08 -8.94 4.24
C GLU A 93 25.67 -9.11 2.76
N TYR A 94 24.48 -9.62 2.49
CA TYR A 94 23.93 -9.75 1.14
C TYR A 94 23.66 -8.40 0.48
N GLN A 95 23.16 -7.43 1.24
CA GLN A 95 23.01 -6.06 0.77
C GLN A 95 24.36 -5.43 0.39
N ARG A 96 25.41 -5.63 1.19
CA ARG A 96 26.75 -5.11 0.91
C ARG A 96 27.41 -5.77 -0.30
N SER A 97 27.23 -7.08 -0.45
CA SER A 97 27.78 -7.85 -1.58
C SER A 97 26.93 -7.74 -2.85
N ARG A 98 25.75 -7.10 -2.78
CA ARG A 98 24.75 -7.07 -3.85
C ARG A 98 24.36 -8.47 -4.36
N PHE A 99 24.41 -9.46 -3.47
CA PHE A 99 23.97 -10.82 -3.80
C PHE A 99 22.45 -10.81 -4.08
N VAL A 100 22.03 -11.35 -5.22
CA VAL A 100 20.61 -11.53 -5.58
C VAL A 100 20.38 -13.01 -5.89
N PRO A 101 19.55 -13.72 -5.10
CA PRO A 101 19.30 -15.14 -5.32
C PRO A 101 18.51 -15.36 -6.61
N ASN A 102 18.75 -16.50 -7.27
CA ASN A 102 17.99 -16.94 -8.44
C ASN A 102 16.65 -17.59 -8.01
N GLY A 103 15.71 -17.69 -8.93
CA GLY A 103 14.38 -18.27 -8.74
C GLY A 103 13.34 -17.30 -8.19
N TYR A 104 13.63 -16.00 -8.16
CA TYR A 104 12.75 -14.96 -7.61
C TYR A 104 12.27 -13.94 -8.63
N PHE A 105 12.64 -14.08 -9.92
CA PHE A 105 12.26 -13.18 -11.02
C PHE A 105 12.64 -11.72 -10.78
N VAL A 106 13.76 -11.50 -10.07
CA VAL A 106 14.26 -10.14 -9.79
C VAL A 106 15.42 -9.79 -10.70
N ARG A 107 16.14 -10.79 -11.21
CA ARG A 107 17.29 -10.55 -12.05
C ARG A 107 16.86 -10.37 -13.51
N PRO A 108 17.48 -9.45 -14.28
CA PRO A 108 17.13 -9.23 -15.68
C PRO A 108 17.24 -10.50 -16.55
N ASP A 109 18.12 -11.44 -16.19
CA ASP A 109 18.27 -12.73 -16.87
C ASP A 109 17.12 -13.72 -16.62
N GLU A 110 16.24 -13.43 -15.65
CA GLU A 110 15.07 -14.24 -15.32
C GLU A 110 13.77 -13.69 -15.91
N TRP A 111 13.82 -12.55 -16.59
CA TRP A 111 12.64 -11.92 -17.16
C TRP A 111 12.37 -12.46 -18.56
N ASP A 112 11.14 -12.95 -18.78
CA ASP A 112 10.70 -13.42 -20.09
C ASP A 112 10.51 -12.26 -21.09
N GLU A 113 10.19 -11.07 -20.58
CA GLU A 113 9.92 -9.85 -21.35
C GLU A 113 10.64 -8.64 -20.76
N GLU A 114 10.72 -7.54 -21.52
CA GLU A 114 11.30 -6.29 -21.04
C GLU A 114 10.42 -5.69 -19.92
N TYR A 115 11.07 -5.18 -18.87
CA TYR A 115 10.38 -4.60 -17.74
C TYR A 115 9.66 -3.31 -18.11
N LEU A 116 8.34 -3.27 -17.88
CA LEU A 116 7.53 -2.09 -18.12
C LEU A 116 7.67 -1.09 -16.96
N PRO A 117 7.98 0.20 -17.23
CA PRO A 117 8.15 1.21 -16.19
C PRO A 117 6.83 1.75 -15.62
N TYR A 118 5.71 1.14 -15.96
CA TYR A 118 4.37 1.49 -15.48
C TYR A 118 3.44 0.28 -15.53
N GLU A 119 2.38 0.36 -14.74
CA GLU A 119 1.27 -0.60 -14.76
C GLU A 119 -0.04 0.16 -14.62
N ASP A 120 -1.08 -0.29 -15.32
CA ASP A 120 -2.42 0.26 -15.24
C ASP A 120 -3.26 -0.61 -14.30
N ILE A 121 -3.58 -0.09 -13.11
CA ILE A 121 -4.44 -0.77 -12.13
C ILE A 121 -5.86 -0.20 -12.16
N GLN A 122 -6.87 -1.03 -11.95
CA GLN A 122 -8.25 -0.56 -11.86
C GLN A 122 -8.56 -0.08 -10.44
N VAL A 123 -9.00 1.17 -10.30
CA VAL A 123 -9.45 1.76 -9.04
C VAL A 123 -10.91 2.17 -9.21
N GLY A 124 -11.82 1.28 -8.81
CA GLY A 124 -13.26 1.43 -9.05
C GLY A 124 -13.58 1.31 -10.55
N ARG A 125 -14.16 2.36 -11.13
CA ARG A 125 -14.49 2.44 -12.57
C ARG A 125 -13.39 3.10 -13.42
N HIS A 126 -12.28 3.54 -12.82
CA HIS A 126 -11.24 4.31 -13.51
C HIS A 126 -9.90 3.56 -13.52
N PRO A 127 -9.20 3.52 -14.67
CA PRO A 127 -7.82 3.05 -14.70
C PRO A 127 -6.89 4.09 -14.08
N LEU A 128 -6.01 3.64 -13.18
CA LEU A 128 -4.93 4.42 -12.60
C LEU A 128 -3.59 3.86 -13.08
N ARG A 129 -2.82 4.69 -13.78
CA ARG A 129 -1.46 4.35 -14.15
C ARG A 129 -0.51 4.62 -12.99
N ILE A 130 0.13 3.58 -12.47
CA ILE A 130 1.18 3.68 -11.46
C ILE A 130 2.56 3.61 -12.11
N SER A 131 3.51 4.41 -11.64
CA SER A 131 4.90 4.31 -12.07
C SER A 131 5.58 3.15 -11.36
N LEU A 132 6.11 2.25 -12.16
CA LEU A 132 6.94 1.13 -11.72
C LEU A 132 8.40 1.41 -12.03
N THR A 133 8.91 2.61 -11.77
CA THR A 133 10.31 2.92 -12.15
C THR A 133 11.30 1.92 -11.51
N LEU A 134 12.11 1.24 -12.34
CA LEU A 134 13.11 0.26 -11.90
C LEU A 134 14.02 0.81 -10.79
N LEU A 135 14.42 2.07 -10.88
CA LEU A 135 15.27 2.73 -9.90
C LEU A 135 14.68 2.68 -8.47
N VAL A 136 13.35 2.70 -8.34
CA VAL A 136 12.66 2.68 -7.05
C VAL A 136 12.31 1.25 -6.63
N TRP A 137 11.82 0.44 -7.57
CA TRP A 137 11.27 -0.88 -7.28
C TRP A 137 12.31 -1.99 -7.25
N LEU A 138 13.31 -1.96 -8.13
CA LEU A 138 14.33 -3.01 -8.21
C LEU A 138 15.09 -3.19 -6.87
N PRO A 139 15.58 -2.13 -6.20
CA PRO A 139 16.26 -2.31 -4.90
C PRO A 139 15.35 -2.97 -3.85
N ARG A 140 14.04 -2.67 -3.87
CA ARG A 140 13.06 -3.25 -2.94
C ARG A 140 12.79 -4.71 -3.27
N ALA A 141 12.65 -5.04 -4.55
CA ALA A 141 12.47 -6.41 -5.03
C ALA A 141 13.69 -7.29 -4.69
N GLU A 142 14.91 -6.76 -4.86
CA GLU A 142 16.14 -7.45 -4.46
C GLU A 142 16.18 -7.71 -2.94
N ASP A 143 15.86 -6.70 -2.13
CA ASP A 143 15.82 -6.86 -0.68
C ASP A 143 14.74 -7.85 -0.24
N TRP A 144 13.59 -7.85 -0.90
CA TRP A 144 12.55 -8.85 -0.69
C TRP A 144 13.06 -10.26 -1.02
N ALA A 145 13.67 -10.47 -2.19
CA ALA A 145 14.19 -11.77 -2.62
C ALA A 145 15.29 -12.29 -1.67
N ARG A 146 16.25 -11.43 -1.29
CA ARG A 146 17.27 -11.76 -0.27
C ARG A 146 16.62 -12.18 1.05
N GLY A 147 15.60 -11.43 1.48
CA GLY A 147 14.84 -11.72 2.69
C GLY A 147 14.21 -13.10 2.63
N VAL A 148 13.38 -13.36 1.62
CA VAL A 148 12.68 -14.64 1.45
C VAL A 148 13.65 -15.82 1.34
N TYR A 149 14.74 -15.67 0.59
CA TYR A 149 15.79 -16.68 0.48
C TYR A 149 16.42 -17.01 1.84
N LEU A 150 16.80 -15.99 2.62
CA LEU A 150 17.35 -16.19 3.96
C LEU A 150 16.33 -16.84 4.91
N LEU A 151 15.05 -16.46 4.83
CA LEU A 151 13.98 -17.12 5.60
C LEU A 151 13.94 -18.62 5.28
N ALA A 152 13.94 -18.97 3.99
CA ALA A 152 13.92 -20.37 3.54
C ALA A 152 15.14 -21.15 4.02
N CYS A 153 16.34 -20.57 3.97
CA CYS A 153 17.56 -21.18 4.48
C CYS A 153 17.49 -21.46 5.99
N ILE A 154 17.09 -20.47 6.79
CA ILE A 154 16.99 -20.62 8.26
C ILE A 154 15.94 -21.68 8.63
N LEU A 155 14.78 -21.67 7.96
CA LEU A 155 13.72 -22.64 8.21
C LEU A 155 14.12 -24.06 7.78
N SER A 156 14.93 -24.20 6.73
CA SER A 156 15.43 -25.51 6.27
C SER A 156 16.44 -26.13 7.24
N LEU A 157 17.21 -25.31 7.96
CA LEU A 157 18.16 -25.77 8.99
C LEU A 157 17.50 -26.30 10.27
N ARG A 158 16.18 -26.10 10.45
CA ARG A 158 15.43 -26.59 11.62
C ARG A 158 14.95 -28.04 11.49
N LYS A 159 15.07 -28.64 10.31
CA LYS A 159 14.71 -30.04 10.05
C LYS A 159 15.83 -30.96 10.50
#